data_AF-A0A6A3RJL9-F1
#
_entry.id   AF-A0A6A3RJL9-F1
#
_cell.length_a   1.000
_cell.length_b   1.000
_cell.length_c   1.000
_cell.angle_alpha   90.00
_cell.angle_beta   90.00
_cell.angle_gamma   90.00
#
_symmetry.space_group_name_H-M   'P 1'
#
loop_
_entity.id
_entity.type
_entity.pdbx_description
1 polymer ?
#
loop_
_entity_poly.entity_id
_entity_poly.type
_entity_poly.pdbx_seq_one_letter_code
_entity_poly.pdbx_strand_id
1 'polypeptide(L)'
;MQDVAQLPPTQEQAVTREAWPELWQQLGSTWPATATMQFPRDARSAQQWSEAARGEPARLLRLLQRFPFPDEVLVSIDDPVLEDWTAAWRRECLSGQLGVYRTQTTDRSTQRWIKDWRNKISRPTPPNAVPAVDNPDDWARLRSNGYGKDEMLKLCDVGNKLQLAQHILCALLYEKEIRALTDQESEGN
;
A
#
# COMPACT_ATOMS: atom_id res chain seq x y z
N MET A 1 -61.28 10.39 -18.79
CA MET A 1 -60.22 11.06 -18.04
C MET A 1 -59.98 10.27 -16.76
N GLN A 2 -58.94 9.45 -16.74
CA GLN A 2 -58.39 8.89 -15.50
C GLN A 2 -56.89 9.20 -15.57
N ASP A 3 -56.49 10.18 -14.77
CA ASP A 3 -55.11 10.58 -14.54
C ASP A 3 -54.40 9.43 -13.83
N VAL A 4 -53.53 8.73 -14.56
CA VAL A 4 -52.56 7.83 -13.95
C VAL A 4 -51.43 8.72 -13.45
N ALA A 5 -51.40 8.97 -12.14
CA ALA A 5 -50.29 9.64 -11.49
C ALA A 5 -48.99 8.87 -11.82
N GLN A 6 -48.22 9.42 -12.76
CA GLN A 6 -46.86 8.97 -13.01
C GLN A 6 -46.02 9.34 -11.79
N LEU A 7 -45.61 8.33 -11.04
CA LEU A 7 -44.54 8.44 -10.08
C LEU A 7 -43.31 9.02 -10.81
N PRO A 8 -42.61 10.01 -10.21
CA PRO A 8 -41.39 10.53 -10.81
C PRO A 8 -40.38 9.38 -10.94
N PRO A 9 -39.61 9.34 -12.04
CA PRO A 9 -38.57 8.34 -12.20
C PRO A 9 -37.56 8.53 -11.06
N THR A 10 -37.34 7.46 -10.29
CA THR A 10 -36.21 7.36 -9.37
C THR A 10 -34.96 7.70 -10.17
N GLN A 11 -34.37 8.87 -9.90
CA GLN A 11 -33.07 9.21 -10.46
C GLN A 11 -32.09 8.18 -9.89
N GLU A 12 -31.77 7.15 -10.65
CA GLU A 12 -30.44 6.56 -10.61
C GLU A 12 -29.49 7.72 -10.87
N GLN A 13 -29.01 8.34 -9.78
CA GLN A 13 -27.98 9.36 -9.87
C GLN A 13 -26.80 8.69 -10.56
N ALA A 14 -26.57 9.05 -11.83
CA ALA A 14 -25.38 8.64 -12.55
C ALA A 14 -24.20 9.05 -11.67
N VAL A 15 -23.50 8.07 -11.11
CA VAL A 15 -22.29 8.28 -10.33
C VAL A 15 -21.26 8.85 -11.29
N THR A 16 -21.11 10.16 -11.31
CA THR A 16 -20.14 10.84 -12.19
C THR A 16 -18.78 10.85 -11.51
N ARG A 17 -17.73 10.64 -12.32
CA ARG A 17 -16.34 10.69 -11.87
C ARG A 17 -16.00 12.02 -11.19
N GLU A 18 -16.64 13.12 -11.58
CA GLU A 18 -16.43 14.45 -11.00
C GLU A 18 -16.93 14.57 -9.55
N ALA A 19 -17.92 13.77 -9.15
CA ALA A 19 -18.47 13.76 -7.80
C ALA A 19 -17.72 12.79 -6.85
N TRP A 20 -16.55 12.28 -7.27
CA TRP A 20 -15.77 11.35 -6.45
C TRP A 20 -15.45 11.89 -5.05
N PRO A 21 -15.15 13.20 -4.82
CA PRO A 21 -14.83 13.69 -3.49
C PRO A 21 -16.00 13.52 -2.52
N GLU A 22 -17.22 13.85 -2.95
CA GLU A 22 -18.44 13.68 -2.16
C GLU A 22 -18.73 12.20 -1.88
N LEU A 23 -18.55 11.33 -2.88
CA LEU A 23 -18.72 9.89 -2.73
C LEU A 23 -17.71 9.29 -1.74
N TRP A 24 -16.45 9.74 -1.78
CA TRP A 24 -15.44 9.33 -0.81
C TRP A 24 -15.82 9.76 0.61
N GLN A 25 -16.29 10.99 0.79
CA GLN A 25 -16.75 11.46 2.11
C GLN A 25 -17.92 10.65 2.66
N GLN A 26 -18.85 10.20 1.80
CA GLN A 26 -19.97 9.35 2.21
C GLN A 26 -19.52 7.98 2.76
N LEU A 27 -18.40 7.44 2.27
CA LEU A 27 -17.80 6.22 2.83
C LEU A 27 -17.37 6.37 4.28
N GLY A 28 -17.18 7.60 4.78
CA GLY A 28 -16.92 7.86 6.18
C GLY A 28 -18.00 7.33 7.12
N SER A 29 -19.24 7.15 6.65
CA SER A 29 -20.32 6.50 7.41
C SER A 29 -20.12 4.99 7.58
N THR A 30 -19.35 4.37 6.68
CA THR A 30 -19.00 2.93 6.70
C THR A 30 -17.71 2.65 7.44
N TRP A 31 -16.98 3.71 7.84
CA TRP A 31 -15.78 3.57 8.66
C TRP A 31 -16.17 3.02 10.03
N PRO A 32 -15.59 1.90 10.47
CA PRO A 32 -16.08 1.20 11.65
C PRO A 32 -15.79 2.00 12.92
N ALA A 33 -16.74 2.00 13.86
CA ALA A 33 -16.55 2.63 15.17
C ALA A 33 -15.39 2.02 15.99
N THR A 34 -14.94 0.81 15.63
CA THR A 34 -13.78 0.15 16.24
C THR A 34 -12.44 0.63 15.66
N ALA A 35 -12.44 1.46 14.62
CA ALA A 35 -11.21 2.00 14.06
C ALA A 35 -10.52 2.91 15.08
N THR A 36 -9.20 2.77 15.18
CA THR A 36 -8.40 3.59 16.09
C THR A 36 -8.08 4.97 15.49
N MET A 37 -8.08 5.05 14.16
CA MET A 37 -7.81 6.28 13.41
C MET A 37 -9.08 6.84 12.79
N GLN A 38 -9.11 8.16 12.59
CA GLN A 38 -10.21 8.82 11.91
C GLN A 38 -10.21 8.48 10.41
N PHE A 39 -11.40 8.45 9.82
CA PHE A 39 -11.54 8.33 8.37
C PHE A 39 -10.93 9.57 7.68
N PRO A 40 -10.05 9.41 6.68
CA PRO A 40 -9.44 10.54 5.99
C PRO A 40 -10.42 11.15 5.00
N ARG A 41 -11.10 12.22 5.40
CA ARG A 41 -12.18 12.87 4.63
C ARG A 41 -11.68 13.91 3.65
N ASP A 42 -10.57 14.57 3.98
CA ASP A 42 -10.05 15.68 3.23
C ASP A 42 -8.74 15.27 2.55
N ALA A 43 -8.75 15.18 1.22
CA ALA A 43 -7.56 14.95 0.41
C ALA A 43 -6.43 15.96 0.71
N ARG A 44 -6.75 17.14 1.25
CA ARG A 44 -5.76 18.17 1.61
C ARG A 44 -5.04 17.93 2.94
N SER A 45 -5.50 17.00 3.77
CA SER A 45 -4.89 16.73 5.07
C SER A 45 -3.94 15.54 5.02
N ALA A 46 -2.71 15.78 4.54
CA ALA A 46 -1.66 14.76 4.49
C ALA A 46 -1.47 14.06 5.86
N GLN A 47 -1.57 14.81 6.96
CA GLN A 47 -1.47 14.22 8.31
C GLN A 47 -2.60 13.24 8.61
N GLN A 48 -3.86 13.60 8.38
CA GLN A 48 -4.99 12.70 8.64
C GLN A 48 -4.89 11.44 7.80
N TRP A 49 -4.46 11.59 6.54
CA TRP A 49 -4.20 10.46 5.66
C TRP A 49 -3.06 9.58 6.17
N SER A 50 -1.90 10.14 6.54
CA SER A 50 -0.78 9.38 7.11
C SER A 50 -1.16 8.66 8.40
N GLU A 51 -1.97 9.26 9.26
CA GLU A 51 -2.47 8.60 10.48
C GLU A 51 -3.35 7.40 10.15
N ALA A 52 -4.36 7.58 9.29
CA ALA A 52 -5.24 6.50 8.85
C ALA A 52 -4.49 5.39 8.11
N ALA A 53 -3.56 5.76 7.24
CA ALA A 53 -2.73 4.87 6.45
C ALA A 53 -1.80 4.01 7.32
N ARG A 54 -1.22 4.59 8.39
CA ARG A 54 -0.37 3.84 9.33
C ARG A 54 -1.18 2.98 10.30
N GLY A 55 -2.32 3.47 10.78
CA GLY A 55 -3.11 2.78 11.80
C GLY A 55 -4.06 1.72 11.24
N GLU A 56 -4.62 1.94 10.05
CA GLU A 56 -5.64 1.07 9.46
C GLU A 56 -5.38 0.75 7.95
N PRO A 57 -4.14 0.40 7.54
CA PRO A 57 -3.72 0.32 6.13
C PRO A 57 -4.60 -0.63 5.29
N ALA A 58 -4.90 -1.82 5.81
CA ALA A 58 -5.71 -2.83 5.12
C ALA A 58 -7.21 -2.48 5.08
N ARG A 59 -7.71 -1.66 6.02
CA ARG A 59 -9.10 -1.18 5.95
C ARG A 59 -9.24 -0.10 4.89
N LEU A 60 -8.31 0.85 4.87
CA LEU A 60 -8.29 1.91 3.88
C LEU A 60 -8.19 1.32 2.47
N LEU A 61 -7.36 0.30 2.27
CA LEU A 61 -7.23 -0.41 0.99
C LEU A 61 -8.54 -1.08 0.57
N ARG A 62 -9.22 -1.75 1.50
CA ARG A 62 -10.52 -2.39 1.21
C ARG A 62 -11.62 -1.41 0.85
N LEU A 63 -11.60 -0.20 1.42
CA LEU A 63 -12.51 0.86 0.98
C LEU A 63 -12.16 1.30 -0.43
N LEU A 64 -10.88 1.52 -0.71
CA LEU A 64 -10.41 1.94 -2.02
C LEU A 64 -10.74 0.89 -3.11
N GLN A 65 -10.56 -0.40 -2.84
CA GLN A 65 -10.94 -1.51 -3.73
C GLN A 65 -12.44 -1.56 -4.05
N ARG A 66 -13.30 -1.01 -3.19
CA ARG A 66 -14.76 -0.98 -3.37
C ARG A 66 -15.24 0.35 -3.93
N PHE A 67 -14.36 1.35 -3.97
CA PHE A 67 -14.67 2.68 -4.46
C PHE A 67 -14.66 2.65 -5.99
N PRO A 68 -15.64 3.27 -6.67
CA PRO A 68 -15.70 3.24 -8.14
C PRO A 68 -14.57 4.00 -8.84
N PHE A 69 -13.88 4.91 -8.14
CA PHE A 69 -12.83 5.76 -8.70
C PHE A 69 -11.55 5.73 -7.86
N PRO A 70 -10.90 4.56 -7.70
CA PRO A 70 -9.75 4.43 -6.80
C PRO A 70 -8.56 5.30 -7.26
N ASP A 71 -8.36 5.46 -8.57
CA ASP A 71 -7.28 6.28 -9.12
C ASP A 71 -7.41 7.76 -8.75
N GLU A 72 -8.64 8.28 -8.68
CA GLU A 72 -8.87 9.69 -8.30
C GLU A 72 -8.41 9.96 -6.86
N VAL A 73 -8.71 9.03 -5.96
CA VAL A 73 -8.26 9.11 -4.58
C VAL A 73 -6.73 9.00 -4.52
N LEU A 74 -6.13 8.05 -5.23
CA LEU A 74 -4.68 7.87 -5.24
C LEU A 74 -3.92 9.09 -5.79
N VAL A 75 -4.41 9.69 -6.87
CA VAL A 75 -3.81 10.91 -7.47
C VAL A 75 -3.96 12.12 -6.55
N SER A 76 -4.98 12.14 -5.70
CA SER A 76 -5.20 13.23 -4.74
C SER A 76 -4.32 13.15 -3.48
N ILE A 77 -3.61 12.05 -3.28
CA ILE A 77 -2.81 11.78 -2.09
C ILE A 77 -1.34 12.11 -2.35
N ASP A 78 -0.70 12.82 -1.42
CA ASP A 78 0.72 13.15 -1.52
C ASP A 78 1.63 11.91 -1.40
N ASP A 79 2.76 11.92 -2.10
CA ASP A 79 3.74 10.83 -2.12
C ASP A 79 4.13 10.29 -0.72
N PRO A 80 4.41 11.13 0.31
CA PRO A 80 4.78 10.62 1.64
C PRO A 80 3.68 9.81 2.31
N VAL A 81 2.40 10.10 2.01
CA VAL A 81 1.28 9.32 2.52
C VAL A 81 1.26 7.93 1.87
N LEU A 82 1.54 7.82 0.57
CA LEU A 82 1.64 6.52 -0.11
C LEU A 82 2.77 5.68 0.49
N GLU A 83 3.90 6.31 0.80
CA GLU A 83 5.03 5.65 1.50
C GLU A 83 4.64 5.19 2.91
N ASP A 84 3.97 6.05 3.70
CA ASP A 84 3.47 5.71 5.04
C ASP A 84 2.46 4.56 4.99
N TRP A 85 1.54 4.60 4.04
CA TRP A 85 0.52 3.55 3.83
C TRP A 85 1.17 2.21 3.54
N THR A 86 2.21 2.22 2.71
CA THR A 86 2.83 0.98 2.24
C THR A 86 4.02 0.50 3.07
N ALA A 87 4.41 1.24 4.12
CA ALA A 87 5.59 0.98 4.93
C ALA A 87 5.65 -0.43 5.52
N ALA A 88 4.52 -0.96 5.99
CA ALA A 88 4.44 -2.32 6.56
C ALA A 88 4.72 -3.40 5.50
N TRP A 89 4.09 -3.30 4.33
CA TRP A 89 4.31 -4.23 3.21
C TRP A 89 5.73 -4.12 2.65
N ARG A 90 6.30 -2.90 2.56
CA ARG A 90 7.72 -2.72 2.19
C ARG A 90 8.65 -3.44 3.16
N ARG A 91 8.39 -3.33 4.46
CA ARG A 91 9.18 -4.02 5.50
C ARG A 91 9.10 -5.54 5.36
N GLU A 92 7.91 -6.07 5.09
CA GLU A 92 7.68 -7.50 4.86
C GLU A 92 8.38 -7.98 3.59
N CYS A 93 8.25 -7.24 2.49
CA CYS A 93 8.94 -7.51 1.22
C CYS A 93 10.45 -7.58 1.43
N LEU A 94 11.05 -6.56 2.05
CA LEU A 94 12.48 -6.53 2.33
C LEU A 94 12.90 -7.73 3.19
N SER A 95 12.19 -8.03 4.28
CA SER A 95 12.53 -9.16 5.15
C SER A 95 12.43 -10.50 4.41
N GLY A 96 11.42 -10.67 3.56
CA GLY A 96 11.24 -11.85 2.71
C GLY A 96 12.42 -12.05 1.76
N GLN A 97 12.73 -11.02 0.96
CA GLN A 97 13.77 -11.10 -0.06
C GLN A 97 15.18 -11.18 0.54
N LEU A 98 15.43 -10.51 1.67
CA LEU A 98 16.67 -10.73 2.43
C LEU A 98 16.80 -12.20 2.86
N GLY A 99 15.69 -12.86 3.19
CA GLY A 99 15.68 -14.29 3.45
C GLY A 99 16.12 -15.14 2.29
N VAL A 100 15.58 -14.88 1.11
CA VAL A 100 15.95 -15.54 -0.14
C VAL A 100 17.44 -15.32 -0.41
N TYR A 101 17.90 -14.07 -0.38
CA TYR A 101 19.30 -13.74 -0.63
C TYR A 101 20.26 -14.45 0.34
N ARG A 102 19.88 -14.54 1.64
CA ARG A 102 20.66 -15.28 2.64
C ARG A 102 20.85 -16.75 2.28
N THR A 103 19.83 -17.39 1.70
CA THR A 103 19.91 -18.82 1.31
C THR A 103 20.73 -19.05 0.06
N GLN A 104 20.84 -18.05 -0.82
CA GLN A 104 21.55 -18.15 -2.09
C GLN A 104 23.04 -17.83 -1.97
N THR A 105 23.42 -16.94 -1.05
CA THR A 105 24.82 -16.56 -0.87
C THR A 105 25.62 -17.61 -0.10
N THR A 106 26.86 -17.88 -0.53
CA THR A 106 27.80 -18.77 0.17
C THR A 106 28.68 -18.05 1.18
N ASP A 107 28.72 -16.71 1.16
CA ASP A 107 29.51 -15.91 2.09
C ASP A 107 28.87 -15.87 3.49
N ARG A 108 29.53 -16.52 4.45
CA ARG A 108 29.08 -16.58 5.85
C ARG A 108 28.97 -15.19 6.50
N SER A 109 29.81 -14.24 6.10
CA SER A 109 29.78 -12.88 6.66
C SER A 109 28.50 -12.16 6.27
N THR A 110 28.11 -12.28 4.99
CA THR A 110 26.86 -11.75 4.44
C THR A 110 25.65 -12.48 5.03
N GLN A 111 25.71 -13.81 5.17
CA GLN A 111 24.62 -14.56 5.79
C GLN A 111 24.31 -14.10 7.22
N ARG A 112 25.36 -13.88 8.04
CA ARG A 112 25.22 -13.40 9.42
C ARG A 112 24.66 -11.98 9.47
N TRP A 113 25.22 -11.09 8.66
CA TRP A 113 24.74 -9.71 8.56
C TRP A 113 23.26 -9.62 8.17
N ILE A 114 22.84 -10.37 7.15
CA ILE A 114 21.43 -10.41 6.74
C ILE A 114 20.53 -10.90 7.87
N LYS A 115 20.95 -11.96 8.58
CA LYS A 115 20.19 -12.48 9.74
C LYS A 115 20.04 -11.38 10.79
N ASP A 116 21.11 -10.68 11.11
CA ASP A 116 21.10 -9.63 12.13
C ASP A 116 20.22 -8.45 11.70
N TRP A 117 20.31 -8.01 10.44
CA TRP A 117 19.47 -6.93 9.92
C TRP A 117 17.99 -7.29 9.93
N ARG A 118 17.62 -8.50 9.48
CA ARG A 118 16.23 -8.99 9.56
C ARG A 118 15.69 -9.00 10.99
N ASN A 119 16.52 -9.38 11.97
CA ASN A 119 16.15 -9.34 13.38
C ASN A 119 15.97 -7.90 13.91
N LYS A 120 16.69 -6.92 13.37
CA LYS A 120 16.46 -5.50 13.69
C LYS A 120 15.14 -5.01 13.09
N ILE A 121 14.89 -5.35 11.82
CA ILE A 121 13.69 -4.94 11.07
C ILE A 121 12.40 -5.48 11.70
N SER A 122 12.43 -6.70 12.25
CA SER A 122 11.25 -7.30 12.89
C SER A 122 10.87 -6.66 14.23
N ARG A 123 11.73 -5.83 14.80
CA ARG A 123 11.47 -5.19 16.10
C ARG A 123 10.68 -3.89 15.91
N PRO A 124 9.78 -3.55 16.84
CA PRO A 124 9.16 -2.24 16.87
C PRO A 124 10.22 -1.14 16.88
N THR A 125 10.01 -0.10 16.07
CA THR A 125 10.88 1.08 16.07
C THR A 125 10.51 1.95 17.27
N PRO A 126 11.48 2.33 18.13
CA PRO A 126 11.22 3.27 19.22
C PRO A 126 10.69 4.62 18.69
N PRO A 127 9.87 5.35 19.48
CA PRO A 127 9.50 6.72 19.15
C PRO A 127 10.76 7.57 18.92
N ASN A 128 10.81 8.31 17.82
CA ASN A 128 11.92 9.19 17.38
C ASN A 128 13.20 8.49 16.87
N ALA A 129 13.20 7.18 16.66
CA ALA A 129 14.31 6.49 16.01
C ALA A 129 14.07 6.35 14.50
N VAL A 130 15.16 6.40 13.71
CA VAL A 130 15.10 5.99 12.29
C VAL A 130 14.73 4.49 12.25
N PRO A 131 13.69 4.10 11.48
CA PRO A 131 13.33 2.69 11.36
C PRO A 131 14.51 1.85 10.89
N ALA A 132 14.69 0.65 11.46
CA ALA A 132 15.80 -0.24 11.08
C ALA A 132 15.77 -0.66 9.60
N VAL A 133 14.59 -0.59 8.96
CA VAL A 133 14.40 -0.78 7.52
C VAL A 133 15.10 0.29 6.68
N ASP A 134 15.40 1.46 7.26
CA ASP A 134 16.05 2.60 6.59
C ASP A 134 17.49 2.82 7.09
N ASN A 135 18.13 1.80 7.69
CA ASN A 135 19.50 1.91 8.17
C ASN A 135 20.49 2.15 7.00
N PRO A 136 21.25 3.26 7.00
CA PRO A 136 22.08 3.63 5.85
C PRO A 136 23.25 2.68 5.61
N ASP A 137 23.85 2.14 6.67
CA ASP A 137 25.00 1.21 6.56
C ASP A 137 24.58 -0.13 5.95
N ASP A 138 23.43 -0.64 6.40
CA ASP A 138 22.85 -1.87 5.88
C ASP A 138 22.48 -1.71 4.38
N TRP A 139 21.91 -0.56 3.98
CA TRP A 139 21.66 -0.26 2.55
C TRP A 139 22.93 -0.08 1.72
N ALA A 140 23.95 0.62 2.25
CA ALA A 140 25.23 0.79 1.57
C ALA A 140 25.91 -0.56 1.31
N ARG A 141 25.84 -1.47 2.28
CA ARG A 141 26.34 -2.84 2.14
C ARG A 141 25.52 -3.63 1.11
N LEU A 142 24.19 -3.54 1.14
CA LEU A 142 23.34 -4.24 0.17
C LEU A 142 23.61 -3.79 -1.27
N ARG A 143 23.79 -2.48 -1.49
CA ARG A 143 24.20 -1.89 -2.77
C ARG A 143 25.54 -2.40 -3.26
N SER A 144 26.54 -2.43 -2.37
CA SER A 144 27.88 -2.95 -2.68
C SER A 144 27.84 -4.44 -3.06
N ASN A 145 26.88 -5.18 -2.52
CA ASN A 145 26.62 -6.58 -2.86
C ASN A 145 25.73 -6.75 -4.10
N GLY A 146 25.41 -5.68 -4.83
CA GLY A 146 24.57 -5.71 -6.02
C GLY A 146 23.15 -6.22 -5.76
N TYR A 147 22.62 -5.97 -4.55
CA TYR A 147 21.30 -6.45 -4.09
C TYR A 147 21.11 -7.97 -4.20
N GLY A 148 22.20 -8.75 -4.27
CA GLY A 148 22.08 -10.20 -4.50
C GLY A 148 21.53 -10.58 -5.88
N LYS A 149 21.54 -9.65 -6.86
CA LYS A 149 20.91 -9.79 -8.18
C LYS A 149 19.38 -9.93 -8.13
N ASP A 150 18.76 -9.42 -7.07
CA ASP A 150 17.31 -9.42 -6.88
C ASP A 150 16.74 -8.00 -7.10
N GLU A 151 15.94 -7.84 -8.14
CA GLU A 151 15.32 -6.55 -8.46
C GLU A 151 14.25 -6.13 -7.45
N MET A 152 13.61 -7.08 -6.75
CA MET A 152 12.70 -6.75 -5.64
C MET A 152 13.46 -6.18 -4.44
N LEU A 153 14.65 -6.72 -4.12
CA LEU A 153 15.52 -6.12 -3.09
C LEU A 153 15.94 -4.70 -3.44
N LYS A 154 16.25 -4.46 -4.72
CA LYS A 154 16.58 -3.13 -5.22
C LYS A 154 15.37 -2.19 -5.16
N LEU A 155 14.17 -2.68 -5.48
CA LEU A 155 12.95 -1.89 -5.38
C LEU A 155 12.58 -1.54 -3.92
N CYS A 156 12.98 -2.37 -2.94
CA CYS A 156 12.84 -2.04 -1.51
C CYS A 156 13.76 -0.93 -1.00
N ASP A 157 14.77 -0.50 -1.77
CA ASP A 157 15.73 0.53 -1.37
C ASP A 157 15.04 1.83 -0.94
N VAL A 158 15.63 2.53 0.03
CA VAL A 158 15.16 3.85 0.50
C VAL A 158 15.01 4.87 -0.61
N GLY A 159 15.77 4.76 -1.70
CA GLY A 159 15.64 5.64 -2.87
C GLY A 159 14.42 5.34 -3.73
N ASN A 160 13.76 4.20 -3.55
CA ASN A 160 12.67 3.70 -4.40
C ASN A 160 11.35 3.55 -3.64
N LYS A 161 11.21 4.17 -2.46
CA LYS A 161 10.03 4.01 -1.58
C LYS A 161 8.72 4.30 -2.31
N LEU A 162 8.60 5.47 -2.94
CA LEU A 162 7.43 5.85 -3.71
C LEU A 162 7.13 4.87 -4.85
N GLN A 163 8.15 4.48 -5.62
CA GLN A 163 7.97 3.56 -6.73
C GLN A 163 7.44 2.20 -6.24
N LEU A 164 8.00 1.67 -5.15
CA LEU A 164 7.52 0.44 -4.53
C LEU A 164 6.09 0.62 -3.99
N ALA A 165 5.78 1.76 -3.37
CA ALA A 165 4.45 2.06 -2.85
C ALA A 165 3.39 2.00 -3.97
N GLN A 166 3.68 2.63 -5.11
CA GLN A 166 2.83 2.59 -6.30
C GLN A 166 2.66 1.15 -6.81
N HIS A 167 3.74 0.38 -6.92
CA HIS A 167 3.64 -1.03 -7.33
C HIS A 167 2.79 -1.87 -6.37
N ILE A 168 2.97 -1.69 -5.06
CA ILE A 168 2.18 -2.40 -4.04
C ILE A 168 0.70 -2.05 -4.17
N LEU A 169 0.37 -0.76 -4.23
CA LEU A 169 -1.03 -0.31 -4.34
C LEU A 169 -1.67 -0.79 -5.65
N CYS A 170 -0.98 -0.66 -6.78
CA CYS A 170 -1.46 -1.17 -8.06
C CYS A 170 -1.70 -2.69 -8.02
N ALA A 171 -0.74 -3.45 -7.49
CA ALA A 171 -0.86 -4.91 -7.39
C ALA A 171 -2.04 -5.33 -6.49
N LEU A 172 -2.29 -4.58 -5.40
CA LEU A 172 -3.37 -4.88 -4.46
C LEU A 172 -4.75 -4.42 -4.96
N LEU A 173 -4.83 -3.30 -5.68
CA LEU A 173 -6.09 -2.77 -6.20
C LEU A 173 -6.56 -3.53 -7.43
N TYR A 174 -5.63 -3.83 -8.32
CA TYR A 174 -5.91 -4.41 -9.64
C TYR A 174 -5.51 -5.87 -9.73
N GLU A 175 -5.44 -6.59 -8.60
CA GLU A 175 -4.98 -7.98 -8.57
C GLU A 175 -5.76 -8.86 -9.55
N LYS A 176 -7.08 -8.68 -9.63
CA LYS A 176 -7.94 -9.50 -10.50
C LYS A 176 -7.70 -9.18 -11.96
N GLU A 177 -7.62 -7.90 -12.30
CA GLU A 177 -7.36 -7.40 -13.64
C GLU A 177 -5.95 -7.81 -14.11
N ILE A 178 -4.94 -7.69 -13.24
CA ILE A 178 -3.57 -8.13 -13.51
C ILE A 178 -3.54 -9.64 -13.77
N ARG A 179 -4.22 -10.45 -12.95
CA ARG A 179 -4.29 -11.91 -13.16
C ARG A 179 -4.96 -12.27 -14.49
N ALA A 180 -6.06 -11.58 -14.83
CA ALA A 180 -6.74 -11.77 -16.11
C ALA A 180 -5.87 -11.37 -17.30
N LEU A 181 -5.07 -10.30 -17.17
CA LEU A 181 -4.16 -9.83 -18.24
C LEU A 181 -2.88 -10.65 -18.38
N THR A 182 -2.49 -11.39 -17.35
CA THR A 182 -1.22 -12.16 -17.32
C THR A 182 -1.43 -13.64 -17.60
N ASP A 183 -2.62 -14.05 -18.05
CA ASP A 183 -3.00 -15.44 -18.30
C ASP A 183 -2.70 -16.37 -17.10
N GLN A 184 -2.85 -15.86 -15.87
CA GLN A 184 -2.81 -16.70 -14.66
C GLN A 184 -4.15 -17.41 -14.39
N GLU A 185 -5.10 -17.36 -15.34
CA GLU A 185 -6.29 -18.20 -15.35
C GLU A 185 -5.98 -19.60 -15.91
N SER A 186 -5.11 -20.38 -15.26
CA SER A 186 -5.08 -21.85 -15.38
C SER A 186 -4.01 -22.47 -14.49
N GLU A 187 -4.39 -22.83 -13.26
CA GLU A 187 -4.08 -24.13 -12.66
C GLU A 187 -4.75 -24.20 -11.27
N GLY A 188 -5.97 -24.72 -11.26
CA GLY A 188 -6.76 -24.94 -10.06
C GLY A 188 -7.95 -25.83 -10.40
N ASN A 189 -7.65 -27.04 -10.87
CA ASN A 189 -8.60 -28.14 -10.99
C ASN A 189 -8.49 -29.01 -9.74
#